data_AF-A0A956M3D4-F1
#
_entry.id   AF-A0A956M3D4-F1
#
_cell.length_a   1.000
_cell.length_b   1.000
_cell.length_c   1.000
_cell.angle_alpha   90.00
_cell.angle_beta   90.00
_cell.angle_gamma   90.00
#
_symmetry.space_group_name_H-M   'P 1'
#
loop_
_entity.id
_entity.type
_entity.pdbx_description
1 polymer ?
#
loop_
_entity_poly.entity_id
_entity_poly.type
_entity_poly.pdbx_seq_one_letter_code
_entity_poly.pdbx_strand_id
1 'polypeptide(L)'
;QLSPAEKAALAPVQQQFAFRANDYYLELIDWDDPADPIRQLVIPRVEELSPWGELDASNEQAVTVARGVQHKYSDTALLLCNEVCGAYCRYCFRKRLFMDGNDEVTNDVSAGLQYIARHPEISNVLLTGGDPLLMSPRKLREILSQLRRIPHVQIIRLGSKMPAFDPWRILHNQ
;
A
#
# COMPACT_ATOMS: atom_id res chain seq x y z
N GLN A 1 10.56 -22.36 -8.10
CA GLN A 1 11.03 -21.84 -9.39
C GLN A 1 12.40 -21.21 -9.26
N LEU A 2 12.66 -20.34 -8.28
CA LEU A 2 14.03 -19.87 -8.01
C LEU A 2 14.96 -20.98 -7.51
N SER A 3 16.17 -21.00 -8.06
CA SER A 3 17.26 -21.87 -7.62
C SER A 3 17.74 -21.52 -6.20
N PRO A 4 18.39 -22.46 -5.49
CA PRO A 4 19.01 -22.16 -4.19
C PRO A 4 20.03 -21.01 -4.25
N ALA A 5 20.78 -20.90 -5.35
CA ALA A 5 21.76 -19.85 -5.56
C ALA A 5 21.09 -18.46 -5.68
N GLU A 6 20.00 -18.35 -6.45
CA GLU A 6 19.22 -17.11 -6.54
C GLU A 6 18.65 -16.72 -5.18
N LYS A 7 18.06 -17.68 -4.44
CA LYS A 7 17.54 -17.40 -3.09
C LYS A 7 18.62 -16.89 -2.15
N ALA A 8 19.82 -17.49 -2.19
CA ALA A 8 20.96 -17.04 -1.39
C ALA A 8 21.40 -15.62 -1.77
N ALA A 9 21.43 -15.30 -3.06
CA ALA A 9 21.78 -13.96 -3.54
C ALA A 9 20.75 -12.89 -3.12
N LEU A 10 19.47 -13.26 -3.00
CA LEU A 10 18.40 -12.35 -2.60
C LEU A 10 18.22 -12.20 -1.08
N ALA A 11 18.84 -13.07 -0.27
CA ALA A 11 18.70 -13.05 1.18
C ALA A 11 19.05 -11.69 1.83
N PRO A 12 20.14 -10.98 1.44
CA PRO A 12 20.42 -9.65 1.97
C PRO A 12 19.34 -8.62 1.62
N VAL A 13 18.75 -8.72 0.42
CA VAL A 13 17.64 -7.84 0.00
C VAL A 13 16.42 -8.08 0.89
N GLN A 14 16.13 -9.34 1.22
CA GLN A 14 14.99 -9.71 2.07
C GLN A 14 15.17 -9.31 3.54
N GLN A 15 16.40 -9.17 4.01
CA GLN A 15 16.69 -8.64 5.35
C GLN A 15 16.34 -7.15 5.48
N GLN A 16 16.50 -6.38 4.39
CA GLN A 16 16.19 -4.95 4.39
C GLN A 16 14.76 -4.67 3.91
N PHE A 17 14.28 -5.44 2.95
CA PHE A 17 13.03 -5.21 2.24
C PHE A 17 12.21 -6.48 2.16
N ALA A 18 11.11 -6.51 2.91
CA ALA A 18 10.19 -7.63 2.92
C ALA A 18 9.79 -8.06 1.49
N PHE A 19 9.64 -9.36 1.31
CA PHE A 19 9.11 -9.96 0.10
C PHE A 19 7.73 -10.55 0.41
N ARG A 20 6.77 -10.28 -0.46
CA ARG A 20 5.42 -10.84 -0.38
C ARG A 20 4.85 -10.95 -1.78
N ALA A 21 4.32 -12.11 -2.11
CA ALA A 21 3.52 -12.36 -3.30
C ALA A 21 2.52 -13.47 -2.97
N ASN A 22 1.42 -13.55 -3.71
CA ASN A 22 0.45 -14.65 -3.60
C ASN A 22 0.60 -15.60 -4.80
N ASP A 23 0.08 -16.82 -4.65
CA ASP A 23 0.24 -17.89 -5.64
C ASP A 23 -0.34 -17.49 -7.00
N TYR A 24 -1.54 -16.89 -7.03
CA TYR A 24 -2.15 -16.42 -8.28
C TYR A 24 -1.21 -15.49 -9.06
N TYR A 25 -0.59 -14.51 -8.39
CA TYR A 25 0.28 -13.55 -9.08
C TYR A 25 1.62 -14.18 -9.50
N LEU A 26 2.11 -15.18 -8.76
CA LEU A 26 3.32 -15.93 -9.11
C LEU A 26 3.09 -16.91 -10.28
N GLU A 27 1.87 -17.41 -10.46
CA GLU A 27 1.47 -18.26 -11.60
C GLU A 27 1.44 -17.50 -12.93
N LEU A 28 1.32 -16.16 -12.89
CA LEU A 28 1.36 -15.32 -14.10
C LEU A 28 2.77 -15.13 -14.66
N ILE A 29 3.81 -15.50 -13.90
CA ILE A 29 5.21 -15.34 -14.31
C ILE A 29 5.57 -16.46 -15.30
N ASP A 30 6.08 -16.08 -16.47
CA ASP A 30 6.85 -17.01 -17.29
C ASP A 30 8.23 -17.25 -16.64
N TRP A 31 8.43 -18.44 -16.07
CA TRP A 31 9.66 -18.77 -15.35
C TRP A 31 10.81 -19.17 -16.28
N ASP A 32 10.54 -19.40 -17.56
CA ASP A 32 11.55 -19.66 -18.58
C ASP A 32 12.11 -18.36 -19.17
N ASP A 33 11.46 -17.21 -18.93
CA ASP A 33 11.97 -15.87 -19.26
C ASP A 33 12.50 -15.14 -18.02
N PRO A 34 13.83 -15.03 -17.82
CA PRO A 34 14.40 -14.24 -16.74
C PRO A 34 14.00 -12.76 -16.77
N ALA A 35 13.62 -12.23 -17.93
CA ALA A 35 13.18 -10.87 -18.15
C ALA A 35 11.66 -10.69 -18.05
N ASP A 36 10.89 -11.73 -17.69
CA ASP A 36 9.44 -11.68 -17.56
C ASP A 36 9.02 -10.43 -16.75
N PRO A 37 8.12 -9.59 -17.29
CA PRO A 37 7.79 -8.31 -16.68
C PRO A 37 7.22 -8.49 -15.28
N ILE A 38 6.39 -9.51 -15.03
CA ILE A 38 5.77 -9.72 -13.71
C ILE A 38 6.83 -10.15 -12.70
N ARG A 39 7.77 -11.02 -13.09
CA ARG A 39 8.95 -11.37 -12.29
C ARG A 39 9.70 -10.11 -11.86
N GLN A 40 9.93 -9.16 -12.77
CA GLN A 40 10.61 -7.90 -12.46
C GLN A 40 9.86 -7.04 -11.43
N LEU A 41 8.53 -7.11 -11.42
CA LEU A 41 7.69 -6.27 -10.55
C LEU A 41 7.64 -6.79 -9.10
N VAL A 42 7.79 -8.09 -8.85
CA VAL A 42 7.58 -8.69 -7.52
C VAL A 42 8.75 -9.50 -6.96
N ILE A 43 9.62 -10.09 -7.79
CA ILE A 43 10.78 -10.84 -7.30
C ILE A 43 11.91 -9.86 -6.94
N PRO A 44 12.52 -9.97 -5.73
CA PRO A 44 13.60 -9.09 -5.32
C PRO A 44 14.80 -9.09 -6.27
N ARG A 45 15.53 -7.98 -6.24
CA ARG A 45 16.71 -7.68 -7.06
C ARG A 45 17.83 -7.18 -6.18
N VAL A 46 19.04 -7.65 -6.45
CA VAL A 46 20.24 -7.26 -5.67
C VAL A 46 20.55 -5.77 -5.80
N GLU A 47 20.17 -5.19 -6.93
CA GLU A 47 20.32 -3.77 -7.25
C GLU A 47 19.52 -2.85 -6.31
N GLU A 48 18.52 -3.39 -5.63
CA GLU A 48 17.73 -2.64 -4.65
C GLU A 48 18.52 -2.23 -3.41
N LEU A 49 19.67 -2.87 -3.15
CA LEU A 49 20.59 -2.52 -2.07
C LEU A 49 21.53 -1.36 -2.42
N SER A 50 21.46 -0.87 -3.67
CA SER A 50 22.28 0.25 -4.10
C SER A 50 21.96 1.50 -3.25
N PRO A 51 22.95 2.16 -2.63
CA PRO A 51 22.74 3.21 -1.64
C PRO A 51 22.46 4.57 -2.29
N TRP A 52 21.34 4.68 -3.02
CA TRP A 52 20.91 5.93 -3.66
C TRP A 52 19.43 6.20 -3.39
N GLY A 53 19.02 7.46 -3.53
CA GLY A 53 17.65 7.91 -3.28
C GLY A 53 17.32 8.11 -1.80
N GLU A 54 16.04 8.33 -1.51
CA GLU A 54 15.52 8.53 -0.16
C GLU A 54 14.31 7.62 0.07
N LEU A 55 14.13 7.15 1.30
CA LEU A 55 12.99 6.30 1.67
C LEU A 55 11.65 7.05 1.53
N ASP A 56 11.64 8.36 1.80
CA ASP A 56 10.49 9.24 1.57
C ASP A 56 10.73 10.18 0.39
N ALA A 57 10.97 9.60 -0.79
CA ALA A 57 11.22 10.35 -2.03
C ALA A 57 10.10 11.34 -2.42
N SER A 58 8.89 11.15 -1.89
CA SER A 58 7.73 12.01 -2.16
C SER A 58 7.54 13.10 -1.09
N ASN A 59 8.41 13.16 -0.08
CA ASN A 59 8.31 14.04 1.08
C ASN A 59 6.91 14.01 1.72
N GLU A 60 6.37 12.80 1.88
CA GLU A 60 5.07 12.55 2.48
C GLU A 60 5.02 12.98 3.94
N GLN A 61 6.15 12.95 4.65
CA GLN A 61 6.25 13.45 6.02
C GLN A 61 5.87 14.93 6.12
N ALA A 62 6.27 15.78 5.18
CA ALA A 62 5.97 17.21 5.21
C ALA A 62 4.48 17.55 5.11
N VAL A 63 3.65 16.61 4.62
CA VAL A 63 2.20 16.77 4.48
C VAL A 63 1.41 15.86 5.41
N THR A 64 2.09 15.17 6.32
CA THR A 64 1.46 14.31 7.33
C THR A 64 1.00 15.19 8.51
N VAL A 65 -0.31 15.23 8.73
CA VAL A 65 -0.97 16.12 9.71
C VAL A 65 -1.40 15.39 10.99
N ALA A 66 -1.50 14.07 10.90
CA ALA A 66 -1.70 13.14 12.00
C ALA A 66 -1.23 11.75 11.55
N ARG A 67 -1.04 10.82 12.48
CA ARG A 67 -0.71 9.44 12.14
C ARG A 67 -1.75 8.86 11.18
N GLY A 68 -1.28 8.34 10.05
CA GLY A 68 -2.12 7.81 8.97
C GLY A 68 -2.87 8.84 8.13
N VAL A 69 -2.59 10.14 8.28
CA VAL A 69 -3.33 11.21 7.62
C VAL A 69 -2.37 12.15 6.89
N GLN A 70 -2.54 12.25 5.58
CA GLN A 70 -1.84 13.24 4.77
C GLN A 70 -2.84 14.23 4.16
N HIS A 71 -2.48 15.52 4.13
CA HIS A 71 -3.30 16.58 3.55
C HIS A 71 -2.42 17.55 2.75
N LYS A 72 -2.14 17.18 1.50
CA LYS A 72 -1.28 17.95 0.58
C LYS A 72 -2.06 18.96 -0.25
N TYR A 73 -3.25 18.59 -0.70
CA TYR A 73 -4.12 19.41 -1.55
C TYR A 73 -5.33 19.85 -0.75
N SER A 74 -5.77 21.08 -0.95
CA SER A 74 -6.81 21.73 -0.14
C SER A 74 -8.10 20.92 0.00
N ASP A 75 -8.48 20.14 -1.01
CA ASP A 75 -9.75 19.41 -1.02
C ASP A 75 -9.61 17.90 -0.77
N THR A 76 -8.37 17.39 -0.63
CA THR A 76 -8.08 15.96 -0.68
C THR A 76 -7.23 15.51 0.50
N ALA A 77 -7.81 14.66 1.34
CA ALA A 77 -7.09 13.94 2.39
C ALA A 77 -6.84 12.48 2.01
N LEU A 78 -5.70 11.94 2.45
CA LEU A 78 -5.36 10.53 2.36
C LEU A 78 -5.43 9.88 3.74
N LEU A 79 -6.03 8.70 3.81
CA LEU A 79 -6.01 7.81 4.97
C LEU A 79 -5.14 6.60 4.66
N LEU A 80 -3.95 6.53 5.26
CA LEU A 80 -3.07 5.37 5.23
C LEU A 80 -3.60 4.35 6.25
N CYS A 81 -4.50 3.48 5.78
CA CYS A 81 -5.39 2.68 6.64
C CYS A 81 -5.06 1.18 6.68
N ASN A 82 -4.00 0.76 5.97
CA ASN A 82 -3.53 -0.63 5.99
C ASN A 82 -2.04 -0.67 5.63
N GLU A 83 -1.26 -1.52 6.30
CA GLU A 83 0.20 -1.62 6.17
C GLU A 83 0.65 -2.87 5.39
N VAL A 84 -0.28 -3.49 4.66
CA VAL A 84 -0.03 -4.72 3.92
C VAL A 84 -0.62 -4.61 2.50
N CYS A 85 0.00 -5.28 1.53
CA CYS A 85 -0.49 -5.39 0.15
C CYS A 85 -0.69 -6.86 -0.25
N GLY A 86 -1.46 -7.11 -1.32
CA GLY A 86 -1.56 -8.44 -1.93
C GLY A 86 -0.22 -8.99 -2.42
N ALA A 87 0.69 -8.10 -2.86
CA ALA A 87 2.10 -8.37 -3.09
C ALA A 87 2.92 -7.07 -2.91
N TYR A 88 4.21 -7.20 -2.62
CA TYR A 88 5.12 -6.06 -2.49
C TYR A 88 5.83 -5.76 -3.81
N CYS A 89 5.41 -4.66 -4.43
CA CYS A 89 6.04 -4.16 -5.65
C CYS A 89 7.51 -3.79 -5.37
N ARG A 90 8.45 -4.25 -6.18
CA ARG A 90 9.88 -3.89 -6.04
C ARG A 90 10.17 -2.42 -6.35
N TYR A 91 9.23 -1.75 -7.00
CA TYR A 91 9.24 -0.32 -7.31
C TYR A 91 8.34 0.52 -6.39
N CYS A 92 7.88 -0.02 -5.26
CA CYS A 92 7.00 0.71 -4.35
C CYS A 92 7.71 1.96 -3.80
N PHE A 93 7.23 3.17 -4.11
CA PHE A 93 7.79 4.41 -3.52
C PHE A 93 7.50 4.53 -2.01
N ARG A 94 6.58 3.70 -1.49
CA ARG A 94 6.23 3.57 -0.07
C ARG A 94 6.81 2.31 0.57
N LYS A 95 7.91 1.79 0.04
CA LYS A 95 8.54 0.56 0.53
C LYS A 95 8.85 0.61 2.03
N ARG A 96 9.16 1.81 2.55
CA ARG A 96 9.39 2.07 3.97
C ARG A 96 8.21 1.73 4.88
N LEU A 97 6.97 1.74 4.37
CA LEU A 97 5.78 1.38 5.16
C LEU A 97 5.78 -0.09 5.59
N PHE A 98 6.58 -0.93 4.93
CA PHE A 98 6.71 -2.36 5.21
C PHE A 98 8.03 -2.71 5.90
N MET A 99 8.81 -1.69 6.30
CA MET A 99 10.05 -1.87 7.03
C MET A 99 9.78 -1.83 8.54
N ASP A 100 10.60 -2.55 9.30
CA ASP A 100 10.46 -2.61 10.75
C ASP A 100 10.56 -1.21 11.38
N GLY A 101 9.67 -0.94 12.35
CA GLY A 101 9.64 0.32 13.10
C GLY A 101 8.93 1.49 12.41
N ASN A 102 8.32 1.29 11.23
CA ASN A 102 7.47 2.31 10.62
C ASN A 102 6.14 2.46 11.39
N ASP A 103 5.72 3.70 11.66
CA ASP A 103 4.47 4.02 12.38
C ASP A 103 3.55 4.96 11.57
N GLU A 104 3.81 5.15 10.27
CA GLU A 104 3.07 6.09 9.42
C GLU A 104 1.62 5.64 9.17
N VAL A 105 1.40 4.32 9.14
CA VAL A 105 0.10 3.70 8.90
C VAL A 105 -0.63 3.45 10.23
N THR A 106 -1.97 3.47 10.18
CA THR A 106 -2.80 3.07 11.31
C THR A 106 -4.05 2.32 10.86
N ASN A 107 -4.36 1.24 11.56
CA ASN A 107 -5.64 0.55 11.42
C ASN A 107 -6.78 1.28 12.17
N ASP A 108 -6.45 2.18 13.09
CA ASP A 108 -7.39 3.08 13.74
C ASP A 108 -7.43 4.43 13.03
N VAL A 109 -8.47 4.65 12.23
CA VAL A 109 -8.66 5.86 11.43
C VAL A 109 -9.34 6.99 12.20
N SER A 110 -9.60 6.85 13.50
CA SER A 110 -10.38 7.81 14.29
C SER A 110 -9.80 9.22 14.25
N ALA A 111 -8.47 9.35 14.35
CA ALA A 111 -7.78 10.64 14.23
C ALA A 111 -7.98 11.27 12.84
N GLY A 112 -7.91 10.47 11.78
CA GLY A 112 -8.17 10.94 10.41
C GLY A 112 -9.60 11.36 10.17
N LEU A 113 -10.57 10.59 10.68
CA LEU A 113 -11.99 10.96 10.62
C LEU A 113 -12.26 12.28 11.36
N GLN A 114 -11.67 12.46 12.54
CA GLN A 114 -11.79 13.71 13.30
C GLN A 114 -11.13 14.89 12.58
N TYR A 115 -9.95 14.68 11.99
CA TYR A 115 -9.29 15.69 11.18
C TYR A 115 -10.18 16.11 10.02
N ILE A 116 -10.67 15.16 9.21
CA ILE A 116 -11.54 15.43 8.06
C ILE A 116 -12.83 16.15 8.47
N ALA A 117 -13.45 15.76 9.58
CA ALA A 117 -14.68 16.40 10.08
C ALA A 117 -14.47 17.88 10.47
N ARG A 118 -13.26 18.27 10.88
CA ARG A 118 -12.92 19.66 11.27
C ARG A 118 -12.49 20.55 10.11
N HIS A 119 -12.27 19.97 8.92
CA HIS A 119 -11.72 20.65 7.75
C HIS A 119 -12.76 20.60 6.61
N PRO A 120 -13.72 21.56 6.58
CA PRO A 120 -14.86 21.54 5.65
C PRO A 120 -14.46 21.66 4.17
N GLU A 121 -13.24 22.11 3.88
CA GLU A 121 -12.66 22.16 2.54
C GLU A 121 -12.40 20.76 1.94
N ILE A 122 -12.25 19.72 2.78
CA ILE A 122 -11.94 18.35 2.35
C ILE A 122 -13.20 17.67 1.80
N SER A 123 -13.35 17.68 0.48
CA SER A 123 -14.47 17.03 -0.20
C SER A 123 -14.15 15.63 -0.74
N ASN A 124 -12.87 15.27 -0.78
CA ASN A 124 -12.36 14.04 -1.37
C ASN A 124 -11.45 13.29 -0.38
N VAL A 125 -11.73 12.01 -0.15
CA VAL A 125 -10.94 11.18 0.76
C VAL A 125 -10.45 9.93 0.03
N LEU A 126 -9.13 9.71 0.03
CA LEU A 126 -8.49 8.54 -0.56
C LEU A 126 -8.03 7.57 0.54
N LEU A 127 -8.62 6.38 0.60
CA LEU A 127 -8.11 5.28 1.41
C LEU A 127 -6.94 4.62 0.67
N THR A 128 -5.80 4.51 1.35
CA THR A 128 -4.53 4.02 0.81
C THR A 128 -3.66 3.47 1.95
N GLY A 129 -2.34 3.48 1.80
CA GLY A 129 -1.36 2.83 2.68
C GLY A 129 -0.55 1.87 1.85
N GLY A 130 -0.58 0.59 2.23
CA GLY A 130 -0.36 -0.54 1.35
C GLY A 130 -1.55 -0.72 0.41
N ASP A 131 -2.50 -1.60 0.76
CA ASP A 131 -3.70 -1.80 -0.05
C ASP A 131 -4.98 -1.90 0.80
N PRO A 132 -5.94 -0.97 0.66
CA PRO A 132 -7.16 -0.96 1.46
C PRO A 132 -8.11 -2.12 1.15
N LEU A 133 -8.06 -2.70 -0.05
CA LEU A 133 -8.94 -3.83 -0.40
C LEU A 133 -8.45 -5.15 0.22
N LEU A 134 -7.26 -5.20 0.80
CA LEU A 134 -6.83 -6.34 1.60
C LEU A 134 -7.53 -6.39 2.98
N MET A 135 -8.11 -5.27 3.44
CA MET A 135 -8.88 -5.25 4.68
C MET A 135 -10.16 -6.08 4.56
N SER A 136 -10.63 -6.58 5.71
CA SER A 136 -11.94 -7.24 5.80
C SER A 136 -13.07 -6.30 5.33
N PRO A 137 -14.11 -6.83 4.67
CA PRO A 137 -15.27 -6.02 4.25
C PRO A 137 -15.92 -5.26 5.42
N ARG A 138 -15.92 -5.86 6.63
CA ARG A 138 -16.43 -5.22 7.85
C ARG A 138 -15.67 -3.93 8.15
N LYS A 139 -14.33 -3.99 8.22
CA LYS A 139 -13.49 -2.83 8.51
C LYS A 139 -13.65 -1.75 7.45
N LEU A 140 -13.65 -2.14 6.17
CA LEU A 140 -13.85 -1.21 5.08
C LEU A 140 -15.23 -0.52 5.18
N ARG A 141 -16.30 -1.29 5.44
CA ARG A 141 -17.65 -0.77 5.64
C ARG A 141 -17.72 0.22 6.82
N GLU A 142 -17.05 -0.06 7.92
CA GLU A 142 -16.98 0.84 9.09
C GLU A 142 -16.36 2.20 8.72
N ILE A 143 -15.23 2.19 8.00
CA ILE A 143 -14.54 3.42 7.57
C ILE A 143 -15.42 4.20 6.59
N LEU A 144 -15.93 3.53 5.56
CA LEU A 144 -16.77 4.14 4.52
C LEU A 144 -18.05 4.74 5.13
N SER A 145 -18.69 4.03 6.06
CA SER A 145 -19.91 4.52 6.72
C SER A 145 -19.66 5.76 7.57
N GLN A 146 -18.52 5.84 8.24
CA GLN A 146 -18.14 7.02 9.03
C GLN A 146 -17.81 8.21 8.14
N LEU A 147 -17.06 8.02 7.06
CA LEU A 147 -16.79 9.08 6.08
C LEU A 147 -18.08 9.60 5.45
N ARG A 148 -19.04 8.72 5.11
CA ARG A 148 -20.34 9.12 4.54
C ARG A 148 -21.23 9.92 5.49
N ARG A 149 -20.95 9.92 6.80
CA ARG A 149 -21.66 10.77 7.77
C ARG A 149 -21.11 12.20 7.83
N ILE A 150 -19.95 12.46 7.24
CA ILE A 150 -19.34 13.78 7.21
C ILE A 150 -19.96 14.57 6.03
N PRO A 151 -20.76 15.64 6.26
CA PRO A 151 -21.59 16.23 5.22
C PRO A 151 -20.84 16.77 3.99
N HIS A 152 -19.63 17.30 4.20
CA HIS A 152 -18.80 17.89 3.13
C HIS A 152 -18.01 16.85 2.33
N VAL A 153 -17.92 15.59 2.76
CA VAL A 153 -17.22 14.52 2.03
C VAL A 153 -18.10 13.99 0.91
N GLN A 154 -17.74 14.30 -0.32
CA GLN A 154 -18.50 13.94 -1.52
C GLN A 154 -17.95 12.66 -2.16
N ILE A 155 -16.63 12.58 -2.28
CA ILE A 155 -15.93 11.52 -3.00
C ILE A 155 -15.10 10.70 -2.02
N ILE A 156 -15.27 9.37 -2.07
CA ILE A 156 -14.39 8.43 -1.37
C ILE A 156 -13.75 7.53 -2.42
N ARG A 157 -12.43 7.50 -2.47
CA ARG A 157 -11.62 6.71 -3.41
C ARG A 157 -10.85 5.62 -2.68
N LEU A 158 -10.61 4.52 -3.37
CA LEU A 158 -9.76 3.42 -2.89
C LEU A 158 -8.55 3.31 -3.83
N GLY A 159 -7.35 3.50 -3.31
CA GLY A 159 -6.11 3.26 -4.04
C GLY A 159 -5.70 1.81 -3.84
N SER A 160 -6.04 0.93 -4.77
CA SER A 160 -5.82 -0.51 -4.63
C SER A 160 -5.25 -1.13 -5.90
N LYS A 161 -4.35 -2.09 -5.71
CA LYS A 161 -3.80 -2.97 -6.75
C LYS A 161 -4.34 -4.40 -6.63
N MET A 162 -5.22 -4.69 -5.66
CA MET A 162 -5.92 -5.97 -5.56
C MET A 162 -6.60 -6.43 -6.85
N PRO A 163 -7.22 -5.58 -7.71
CA PRO A 163 -7.74 -6.06 -8.98
C PRO A 163 -6.71 -6.79 -9.86
N ALA A 164 -5.44 -6.42 -9.76
CA ALA A 164 -4.34 -7.07 -10.46
C ALA A 164 -3.69 -8.19 -9.64
N PHE A 165 -3.57 -8.04 -8.32
CA PHE A 165 -2.89 -9.01 -7.45
C PHE A 165 -3.76 -10.17 -7.01
N ASP A 166 -5.07 -9.99 -6.91
CA ASP A 166 -6.04 -11.00 -6.52
C ASP A 166 -7.45 -10.53 -6.95
N PRO A 167 -7.83 -10.77 -8.21
CA PRO A 167 -9.13 -10.34 -8.75
C PRO A 167 -10.31 -11.00 -8.02
N TRP A 168 -10.10 -12.15 -7.39
CA TRP A 168 -11.14 -12.88 -6.66
C TRP A 168 -11.69 -12.09 -5.47
N ARG A 169 -10.89 -11.16 -4.92
CA ARG A 169 -11.32 -10.21 -3.89
C ARG A 169 -12.59 -9.43 -4.26
N ILE A 170 -12.83 -9.23 -5.56
CA ILE A 170 -13.96 -8.47 -6.12
C ILE A 170 -15.06 -9.40 -6.63
N LEU A 171 -14.67 -10.56 -7.18
CA LEU A 171 -15.61 -11.51 -7.78
C LEU A 171 -16.35 -12.36 -6.75
N HIS A 172 -15.84 -12.46 -5.52
CA HIS A 172 -16.44 -13.27 -4.47
C HIS A 172 -16.84 -12.43 -3.26
N ASN A 173 -18.04 -12.68 -2.76
CA ASN A 173 -18.51 -12.15 -1.47
C ASN A 173 -17.84 -12.94 -0.34
N GLN A 174 -16.58 -12.61 -0.04
CA GLN A 174 -15.97 -12.91 1.25
C GLN A 174 -15.93 -11.66 2.11
#